data_AF-A0A1B0DLA3-F1
#
_entry.id   AF-A0A1B0DLA3-F1
#
_cell.length_a   1.000
_cell.length_b   1.000
_cell.length_c   1.000
_cell.angle_alpha   90.00
_cell.angle_beta   90.00
_cell.angle_gamma   90.00
#
_symmetry.space_group_name_H-M   'P 1'
#
loop_
_entity.id
_entity.type
_entity.pdbx_description
1 polymer ?
#
loop_
_entity_poly.entity_id
_entity_poly.type
_entity_poly.pdbx_seq_one_letter_code
_entity_poly.pdbx_strand_id
1 'polypeptide(L)'
;MLSFNNCLDVARHLPYLFHTVTFLVCTGSLSMRASTHGLVINIIHSLCTCTKPSFSEETQRVLRLSLDEFSLQKFYLLFGISKVKSAAVTAFRSSCRHPNDRWLGNERVSQAPPSDRERLALPSLEVITDALLEIMEACMRDIPDCDWLQTWTSLSKSFAFCYNPALQPRALIVYGCISKSVTDQDVKQLLRILPLLRPESPIHRALFWVAVSVLQLDEVTLYAAGLALLEQNLHTLNSQSLFDKQSLMDVMMATREPLEWHFKQLDHAVGLSFKSNFHFALVGHLLKGFRHPTPTTVSRTSRVLTMLLGIIAKPLRRDKFEVTPDSVAYLTALVAVSEEVRSRCHVKHTLSRWPGEANPNEISDTTNISSQA
;
A
#
# COMPACT_ATOMS: atom_id res chain seq x y z
N MET A 1 -10.03 29.59 -24.02
CA MET A 1 -10.48 28.43 -24.82
C MET A 1 -9.30 27.93 -25.62
N LEU A 2 -8.69 26.82 -25.21
CA LEU A 2 -7.77 26.08 -26.07
C LEU A 2 -8.64 25.22 -27.00
N SER A 3 -9.16 25.87 -28.03
CA SER A 3 -9.83 25.21 -29.15
C SER A 3 -8.77 24.42 -29.90
N PHE A 4 -8.79 23.09 -29.78
CA PHE A 4 -7.89 22.24 -30.54
C PHE A 4 -8.68 21.30 -31.44
N ASN A 5 -8.93 21.77 -32.66
CA ASN A 5 -8.85 20.93 -33.86
C ASN A 5 -7.42 20.39 -34.10
N ASN A 6 -6.49 20.66 -33.18
CA ASN A 6 -5.21 20.00 -33.13
C ASN A 6 -5.42 18.67 -32.42
N CYS A 7 -5.78 17.65 -33.18
CA CYS A 7 -5.67 16.26 -32.80
C CYS A 7 -4.17 15.94 -32.60
N LEU A 8 -3.53 16.54 -31.60
CA LEU A 8 -2.37 15.92 -30.96
C LEU A 8 -2.75 14.46 -30.78
N ASP A 9 -1.83 13.54 -31.06
CA ASP A 9 -2.09 12.11 -30.99
C ASP A 9 -2.29 11.71 -29.52
N VAL A 10 -3.43 12.12 -28.95
CA VAL A 10 -3.84 11.94 -27.55
C VAL A 10 -3.88 10.45 -27.28
N ALA A 11 -4.32 9.65 -28.26
CA ALA A 11 -4.24 8.21 -28.22
C ALA A 11 -2.79 7.74 -27.95
N ARG A 12 -1.78 8.18 -28.70
CA ARG A 12 -0.39 7.76 -28.44
C ARG A 12 0.21 8.30 -27.14
N HIS A 13 -0.32 9.39 -26.57
CA HIS A 13 0.29 10.05 -25.41
C HIS A 13 -0.54 9.98 -24.12
N LEU A 14 -1.70 9.33 -24.14
CA LEU A 14 -2.63 9.31 -23.01
C LEU A 14 -1.98 8.90 -21.69
N PRO A 15 -1.15 7.83 -21.63
CA PRO A 15 -0.48 7.42 -20.39
C PRO A 15 0.40 8.54 -19.80
N TYR A 16 1.14 9.25 -20.64
CA TYR A 16 2.04 10.32 -20.23
C TYR A 16 1.26 11.56 -19.78
N LEU A 17 0.14 11.85 -20.42
CA LEU A 17 -0.75 12.95 -20.04
C LEU A 17 -1.40 12.68 -18.70
N PHE A 18 -1.95 11.49 -18.46
CA PHE A 18 -2.55 11.11 -17.18
C PHE A 18 -1.51 11.04 -16.06
N HIS A 19 -0.31 10.53 -16.35
CA HIS A 19 0.82 10.59 -15.42
C HIS A 19 1.19 12.04 -15.07
N THR A 20 1.27 12.93 -16.05
CA THR A 20 1.56 14.36 -15.81
C THR A 20 0.47 15.02 -14.98
N VAL A 21 -0.80 14.79 -15.31
CA VAL A 21 -1.95 15.33 -14.57
C VAL A 21 -1.90 14.92 -13.11
N THR A 22 -1.78 13.61 -12.82
CA THR A 22 -1.78 13.09 -11.44
C THR A 22 -0.66 13.67 -10.57
N PHE A 23 0.47 14.04 -11.18
CA PHE A 23 1.59 14.68 -10.47
C PHE A 23 1.45 16.21 -10.34
N LEU A 24 0.61 16.85 -11.17
CA LEU A 24 0.35 18.29 -11.13
C LEU A 24 -0.93 18.69 -10.39
N VAL A 25 -1.87 17.76 -10.16
CA VAL A 25 -3.09 18.00 -9.38
C VAL A 25 -2.76 18.68 -8.06
N CYS A 26 -3.52 19.73 -7.73
CA CYS A 26 -3.38 20.54 -6.51
C CYS A 26 -1.99 21.20 -6.32
N THR A 27 -1.13 21.22 -7.34
CA THR A 27 0.20 21.84 -7.28
C THR A 27 0.18 23.27 -7.82
N GLY A 28 0.89 24.17 -7.16
CA GLY A 28 1.12 25.54 -7.64
C GLY A 28 -0.03 26.50 -7.39
N SER A 29 -0.05 27.59 -8.14
CA SER A 29 -1.06 28.65 -8.02
C SER A 29 -2.44 28.16 -8.47
N LEU A 30 -3.49 28.88 -8.08
CA LEU A 30 -4.86 28.59 -8.54
C LEU A 30 -4.98 28.53 -10.07
N SER A 31 -4.20 29.34 -10.79
CA SER A 31 -4.15 29.30 -12.25
C SER A 31 -3.51 28.00 -12.77
N MET A 32 -2.42 27.54 -12.15
CA MET A 32 -1.79 26.26 -12.51
C MET A 32 -2.76 25.10 -12.26
N ARG A 33 -3.43 25.09 -11.12
CA ARG A 33 -4.46 24.09 -10.77
C ARG A 33 -5.64 24.08 -11.74
N ALA A 34 -6.15 25.27 -12.07
CA ALA A 34 -7.22 25.43 -13.06
C ALA A 34 -6.77 25.03 -14.48
N SER A 35 -5.51 25.24 -14.82
CA SER A 35 -4.91 24.80 -16.09
C SER A 35 -4.77 23.28 -16.14
N THR A 36 -4.36 22.63 -15.04
CA THR A 36 -4.32 21.16 -14.94
C THR A 36 -5.71 20.55 -15.07
N HIS A 37 -6.72 21.14 -14.43
CA HIS A 37 -8.12 20.73 -14.61
C HIS A 37 -8.57 20.91 -16.07
N GLY A 38 -8.32 22.08 -16.65
CA GLY A 38 -8.65 22.36 -18.05
C GLY A 38 -7.93 21.43 -19.04
N LEU A 39 -6.71 20.99 -18.73
CA LEU A 39 -6.00 19.96 -19.49
C LEU A 39 -6.77 18.64 -19.50
N VAL A 40 -7.29 18.19 -18.36
CA VAL A 40 -8.10 16.96 -18.28
C VAL A 40 -9.37 17.08 -19.13
N ILE A 41 -10.10 18.19 -19.01
CA ILE A 41 -11.29 18.46 -19.84
C ILE A 41 -10.94 18.40 -21.34
N ASN A 42 -9.83 19.01 -21.75
CA ASN A 42 -9.39 18.99 -23.14
C ASN A 42 -8.99 17.58 -23.60
N ILE A 43 -8.40 16.75 -22.75
CA ILE A 43 -8.05 15.36 -23.06
C ILE A 43 -9.33 14.55 -23.27
N ILE A 44 -10.29 14.61 -22.34
CA ILE A 44 -11.57 13.87 -22.43
C ILE A 44 -12.36 14.33 -23.67
N HIS A 45 -12.45 15.64 -23.89
CA HIS A 45 -13.13 16.18 -25.07
C HIS A 45 -12.44 15.73 -26.36
N SER A 46 -11.10 15.74 -26.41
CA SER A 46 -10.35 15.20 -27.55
C SER A 46 -10.74 13.76 -27.82
N LEU A 47 -10.73 12.90 -26.80
CA LEU A 47 -11.14 11.48 -26.91
C LEU A 47 -12.60 11.33 -27.41
N CYS A 48 -13.54 12.18 -26.96
CA CYS A 48 -14.92 12.17 -27.45
C CYS A 48 -14.99 12.50 -28.96
N THR A 49 -14.19 13.45 -29.41
CA THR A 49 -14.19 13.95 -30.81
C THR A 49 -13.21 13.24 -31.74
N CYS A 50 -12.39 12.33 -31.21
CA CYS A 50 -11.43 11.56 -31.98
C CYS A 50 -12.15 10.71 -33.03
N THR A 51 -11.67 10.77 -34.27
CA THR A 51 -12.13 9.90 -35.37
C THR A 51 -11.26 8.65 -35.53
N LYS A 52 -10.06 8.64 -34.93
CA LYS A 52 -9.12 7.51 -34.86
C LYS A 52 -8.43 7.53 -33.49
N PRO A 53 -8.46 6.46 -32.69
CA PRO A 53 -9.23 5.22 -32.87
C PRO A 53 -10.76 5.45 -32.84
N SER A 54 -11.52 4.50 -33.40
CA SER A 54 -12.99 4.52 -33.35
C SER A 54 -13.48 3.87 -32.07
N PHE A 55 -14.09 4.66 -31.19
CA PHE A 55 -14.69 4.17 -29.95
C PHE A 55 -16.12 3.67 -30.16
N SER A 56 -16.49 2.63 -29.43
CA SER A 56 -17.86 2.11 -29.39
C SER A 56 -18.82 3.12 -28.75
N GLU A 57 -20.13 2.96 -28.97
CA GLU A 57 -21.15 3.83 -28.35
C GLU A 57 -21.07 3.80 -26.82
N GLU A 58 -20.72 2.65 -26.23
CA GLU A 58 -20.59 2.50 -24.78
C GLU A 58 -19.37 3.27 -24.25
N THR A 59 -18.22 3.18 -24.92
CA THR A 59 -17.04 3.98 -24.55
C THR A 59 -17.30 5.48 -24.72
N GLN A 60 -17.98 5.88 -25.79
CA GLN A 60 -18.40 7.26 -26.00
C GLN A 60 -19.36 7.75 -24.90
N ARG A 61 -20.24 6.88 -24.40
CA ARG A 61 -21.13 7.18 -23.26
C ARG A 61 -20.32 7.43 -21.99
N VAL A 62 -19.34 6.57 -21.68
CA VAL A 62 -18.43 6.75 -20.52
C VAL A 62 -17.66 8.07 -20.62
N LEU A 63 -17.10 8.39 -21.79
CA LEU A 63 -16.34 9.63 -22.01
C LEU A 63 -17.21 10.88 -21.82
N ARG A 64 -18.46 10.88 -22.32
CA ARG A 64 -19.40 12.00 -22.12
C ARG A 64 -19.79 12.16 -20.65
N LEU A 65 -20.11 11.07 -19.97
CA LEU A 65 -20.41 11.10 -18.53
C LEU A 65 -19.23 11.60 -17.71
N SER A 66 -18.01 11.17 -18.06
CA SER A 66 -16.79 11.66 -17.45
C SER A 66 -16.60 13.17 -17.68
N LEU A 67 -16.88 13.66 -18.89
CA LEU A 67 -16.78 15.09 -19.20
C LEU A 67 -17.75 15.93 -18.35
N ASP A 68 -18.98 15.45 -18.18
CA ASP A 68 -19.98 16.08 -17.32
C ASP A 68 -19.54 16.04 -15.85
N GLU A 69 -19.04 14.90 -15.37
CA GLU A 69 -18.58 14.71 -14.00
C GLU A 69 -17.40 15.64 -13.64
N PHE A 70 -16.37 15.71 -14.49
CA PHE A 70 -15.24 16.61 -14.29
C PHE A 70 -15.63 18.10 -14.37
N SER A 71 -16.81 18.41 -14.90
CA SER A 71 -17.38 19.77 -14.92
C SER A 71 -18.16 20.12 -13.65
N LEU A 72 -18.44 19.15 -12.77
CA LEU A 72 -19.12 19.39 -11.50
C LEU A 72 -18.24 20.15 -10.50
N GLN A 73 -18.87 20.95 -9.66
CA GLN A 73 -18.21 21.73 -8.59
C GLN A 73 -17.38 20.84 -7.64
N LYS A 74 -17.80 19.60 -7.41
CA LYS A 74 -17.06 18.61 -6.62
C LYS A 74 -15.65 18.38 -7.20
N PHE A 75 -15.52 18.21 -8.51
CA PHE A 75 -14.23 17.99 -9.15
C PHE A 75 -13.35 19.22 -9.12
N TYR A 76 -13.91 20.44 -9.19
CA TYR A 76 -13.12 21.64 -8.97
C TYR A 76 -12.44 21.65 -7.59
N LEU A 77 -13.17 21.23 -6.55
CA LEU A 77 -12.60 21.11 -5.21
C LEU A 77 -11.50 20.03 -5.12
N LEU A 78 -11.65 18.90 -5.84
CA LEU A 78 -10.61 17.86 -5.89
C LEU A 78 -9.29 18.37 -6.50
N PHE A 79 -9.36 19.34 -7.41
CA PHE A 79 -8.19 20.01 -8.00
C PHE A 79 -7.69 21.22 -7.18
N GLY A 80 -8.28 21.51 -6.01
CA GLY A 80 -7.93 22.67 -5.18
C GLY A 80 -8.42 23.99 -5.78
N ILE A 81 -9.48 23.95 -6.59
CA ILE A 81 -10.09 25.12 -7.21
C ILE A 81 -11.29 25.52 -6.34
N SER A 82 -11.03 26.38 -5.36
CA SER A 82 -12.06 26.92 -4.45
C SER A 82 -12.35 28.39 -4.77
N LYS A 83 -13.60 28.82 -4.52
CA LYS A 83 -14.04 30.23 -4.55
C LYS A 83 -13.86 30.96 -5.90
N VAL A 84 -14.10 30.31 -7.03
CA VAL A 84 -14.08 30.96 -8.36
C VAL A 84 -15.40 30.80 -9.09
N LYS A 85 -15.87 31.88 -9.71
CA LYS A 85 -17.06 31.88 -10.59
C LYS A 85 -16.83 31.06 -11.88
N SER A 86 -15.57 30.92 -12.30
CA SER A 86 -15.15 30.06 -13.42
C SER A 86 -13.68 29.69 -13.30
N ALA A 87 -13.39 28.38 -13.28
CA ALA A 87 -12.02 27.85 -13.28
C ALA A 87 -11.25 28.30 -14.54
N ALA A 88 -11.90 28.22 -15.71
CA ALA A 88 -11.30 28.62 -16.99
C ALA A 88 -10.90 30.10 -17.01
N VAL A 89 -11.75 31.00 -16.51
CA VAL A 89 -11.43 32.45 -16.45
C VAL A 89 -10.22 32.71 -15.56
N THR A 90 -10.06 31.92 -14.49
CA THR A 90 -8.96 32.07 -13.54
C THR A 90 -7.63 31.55 -14.09
N ALA A 91 -7.64 30.45 -14.85
CA ALA A 91 -6.47 29.89 -15.53
C ALA A 91 -5.84 30.89 -16.52
N PHE A 92 -6.65 31.58 -17.31
CA PHE A 92 -6.13 32.44 -18.39
C PHE A 92 -5.88 33.90 -17.98
N ARG A 93 -6.44 34.39 -16.86
CA ARG A 93 -6.23 35.79 -16.43
C ARG A 93 -4.93 36.03 -15.66
N SER A 94 -4.25 35.00 -15.16
CA SER A 94 -2.98 35.20 -14.43
C SER A 94 -1.79 35.50 -15.34
N SER A 95 -1.87 35.19 -16.65
CA SER A 95 -0.75 35.29 -17.59
C SER A 95 -0.64 36.59 -18.39
N CYS A 96 -1.55 37.55 -18.20
CA CYS A 96 -1.53 38.83 -18.93
C CYS A 96 -1.47 40.05 -18.01
N ARG A 97 -0.49 40.11 -17.09
CA ARG A 97 0.02 41.40 -16.62
C ARG A 97 1.34 41.66 -17.32
N HIS A 98 1.27 42.52 -18.33
CA HIS A 98 2.41 43.03 -19.09
C HIS A 98 3.41 43.74 -18.15
N PRO A 99 4.74 43.72 -18.38
CA PRO A 99 5.74 44.15 -17.40
C PRO A 99 5.92 45.67 -17.23
N ASN A 100 5.06 46.52 -17.81
CA ASN A 100 5.44 47.90 -18.08
C ASN A 100 4.56 49.01 -17.51
N ASP A 101 3.76 48.74 -16.47
CA ASP A 101 3.10 49.83 -15.74
C ASP A 101 3.28 49.72 -14.23
N ARG A 102 3.95 50.76 -13.69
CA ARG A 102 4.09 51.16 -12.28
C ARG A 102 5.16 50.45 -11.45
N TRP A 103 6.40 50.77 -11.79
CA TRP A 103 7.36 51.18 -10.75
C TRP A 103 6.86 52.47 -10.07
N LEU A 104 7.03 52.55 -8.75
CA LEU A 104 6.62 53.63 -7.81
C LEU A 104 5.30 53.38 -7.08
N GLY A 105 5.36 52.47 -6.10
CA GLY A 105 4.30 52.26 -5.11
C GLY A 105 4.77 51.26 -4.06
N ASN A 106 5.13 51.78 -2.90
CA ASN A 106 5.79 51.09 -1.79
C ASN A 106 4.88 50.04 -1.12
N GLU A 107 4.88 48.79 -1.61
CA GLU A 107 4.39 47.63 -0.85
C GLU A 107 5.36 46.45 -0.95
N ARG A 108 6.56 46.62 -0.38
CA ARG A 108 7.28 45.49 0.22
C ARG A 108 6.60 45.14 1.54
N VAL A 109 5.37 44.66 1.49
CA VAL A 109 4.88 43.78 2.54
C VAL A 109 5.30 42.39 2.11
N SER A 110 6.40 41.94 2.72
CA SER A 110 6.71 40.54 2.88
C SER A 110 5.47 39.83 3.43
N GLN A 111 4.57 39.41 2.54
CA GLN A 111 3.60 38.38 2.90
C GLN A 111 4.46 37.15 3.18
N ALA A 112 4.57 36.81 4.46
CA ALA A 112 4.94 35.47 4.87
C ALA A 112 4.21 34.48 3.94
N PRO A 113 4.89 33.42 3.47
CA PRO A 113 4.23 32.46 2.58
C PRO A 113 2.92 32.05 3.27
N PRO A 114 1.76 32.18 2.62
CA PRO A 114 0.52 31.81 3.27
C PRO A 114 0.70 30.38 3.76
N SER A 115 0.39 30.17 5.04
CA SER A 115 0.34 28.87 5.70
C SER A 115 -0.60 27.87 4.99
N ASP A 116 -1.31 28.32 3.94
CA ASP A 116 -1.94 27.53 2.90
C ASP A 116 -0.91 26.92 1.93
N ARG A 117 0.06 26.16 2.45
CA ARG A 117 0.40 24.93 1.72
C ARG A 117 -0.84 24.06 1.89
N GLU A 118 -1.83 24.21 1.01
CA GLU A 118 -2.95 23.27 0.88
C GLU A 118 -2.31 21.89 0.77
N ARG A 119 -2.22 21.21 1.92
CA ARG A 119 -1.68 19.86 1.99
C ARG A 119 -2.57 19.07 1.06
N LEU A 120 -1.97 18.49 0.05
CA LEU A 120 -2.64 17.58 -0.86
C LEU A 120 -3.52 16.65 -0.05
N ALA A 121 -4.83 16.75 -0.23
CA ALA A 121 -5.72 15.71 0.23
C ALA A 121 -5.37 14.49 -0.65
N LEU A 122 -4.56 13.59 -0.11
CA LEU A 122 -4.23 12.31 -0.74
C LEU A 122 -5.50 11.56 -1.23
N PRO A 123 -6.65 11.62 -0.52
CA PRO A 123 -7.91 11.09 -1.05
C PRO A 123 -8.39 11.73 -2.35
N SER A 124 -8.13 13.03 -2.57
CA SER A 124 -8.49 13.68 -3.83
C SER A 124 -7.67 13.14 -5.01
N LEU A 125 -6.39 12.82 -4.78
CA LEU A 125 -5.54 12.23 -5.80
C LEU A 125 -6.01 10.82 -6.16
N GLU A 126 -6.40 10.02 -5.16
CA GLU A 126 -6.99 8.69 -5.36
C GLU A 126 -8.25 8.77 -6.23
N VAL A 127 -9.23 9.59 -5.85
CA VAL A 127 -10.48 9.77 -6.62
C VAL A 127 -10.22 10.23 -8.05
N ILE A 128 -9.29 11.17 -8.25
CA ILE A 128 -8.94 11.62 -9.61
C ILE A 128 -8.25 10.49 -10.38
N THR A 129 -7.36 9.72 -9.75
CA THR A 129 -6.65 8.62 -10.41
C THR A 129 -7.62 7.51 -10.82
N ASP A 130 -8.57 7.15 -9.97
CA ASP A 130 -9.59 6.14 -10.26
C ASP A 130 -10.49 6.57 -11.43
N ALA A 131 -10.93 7.84 -11.45
CA ALA A 131 -11.72 8.37 -12.56
C ALA A 131 -10.93 8.37 -13.89
N LEU A 132 -9.63 8.73 -13.84
CA LEU A 132 -8.76 8.66 -15.02
C LEU A 132 -8.51 7.21 -15.46
N LEU A 133 -8.41 6.27 -14.52
CA LEU A 133 -8.26 4.85 -14.81
C LEU A 133 -9.51 4.28 -15.48
N GLU A 134 -10.71 4.63 -15.01
CA GLU A 134 -11.98 4.22 -15.63
C GLU A 134 -12.06 4.69 -17.09
N ILE A 135 -11.69 5.95 -17.35
CA ILE A 135 -11.63 6.51 -18.71
C ILE A 135 -10.64 5.72 -19.58
N MET A 136 -9.43 5.48 -19.07
CA MET A 136 -8.39 4.75 -19.80
C MET A 136 -8.85 3.33 -20.13
N GLU A 137 -9.37 2.59 -19.14
CA GLU A 137 -9.85 1.22 -19.31
C GLU A 137 -11.02 1.16 -20.30
N ALA A 138 -11.93 2.14 -20.28
CA ALA A 138 -13.01 2.22 -21.24
C ALA A 138 -12.49 2.35 -22.68
N CYS A 139 -11.54 3.26 -22.91
CA CYS A 139 -10.91 3.44 -24.22
C CYS A 139 -10.10 2.21 -24.67
N MET A 140 -9.37 1.56 -23.75
CA MET A 140 -8.53 0.40 -24.06
C MET A 140 -9.33 -0.78 -24.62
N ARG A 141 -10.61 -0.93 -24.27
CA ARG A 141 -11.47 -2.00 -24.80
C ARG A 141 -11.65 -1.95 -26.32
N ASP A 142 -11.60 -0.76 -26.91
CA ASP A 142 -11.81 -0.55 -28.34
C ASP A 142 -10.49 -0.45 -29.13
N ILE A 143 -9.35 -0.55 -28.46
CA ILE A 143 -8.02 -0.40 -29.06
C ILE A 143 -7.26 -1.73 -28.94
N PRO A 144 -7.00 -2.45 -30.05
CA PRO A 144 -6.24 -3.69 -30.01
C PRO A 144 -4.79 -3.42 -29.59
N ASP A 145 -4.19 -4.38 -28.87
CA ASP A 145 -2.79 -4.33 -28.41
C ASP A 145 -2.42 -3.05 -27.65
N CYS A 146 -3.39 -2.45 -26.95
CA CYS A 146 -3.19 -1.22 -26.22
C CYS A 146 -2.35 -1.43 -24.94
N ASP A 147 -1.19 -0.77 -24.88
CA ASP A 147 -0.24 -0.85 -23.77
C ASP A 147 -0.41 0.27 -22.73
N TRP A 148 -1.42 1.13 -22.87
CA TRP A 148 -1.54 2.38 -22.10
C TRP A 148 -1.43 2.21 -20.59
N LEU A 149 -2.18 1.25 -20.03
CA LEU A 149 -2.15 0.97 -18.59
C LEU A 149 -0.78 0.44 -18.16
N GLN A 150 -0.11 -0.37 -18.99
CA GLN A 150 1.23 -0.89 -18.70
C GLN A 150 2.25 0.25 -18.69
N THR A 151 2.19 1.16 -19.67
CA THR A 151 3.04 2.36 -19.73
C THR A 151 2.83 3.23 -18.49
N TRP A 152 1.58 3.54 -18.14
CA TRP A 152 1.27 4.39 -16.99
C TRP A 152 1.69 3.74 -15.67
N THR A 153 1.49 2.43 -15.53
CA THR A 153 1.94 1.64 -14.38
C THR A 153 3.46 1.67 -14.25
N SER A 154 4.20 1.49 -15.35
CA SER A 154 5.67 1.52 -15.37
C SER A 154 6.21 2.90 -14.95
N LEU A 155 5.65 3.99 -15.49
CA LEU A 155 5.99 5.35 -15.11
C LEU A 155 5.74 5.60 -13.62
N SER A 156 4.56 5.24 -13.12
CA SER A 156 4.17 5.46 -11.72
C SER A 156 5.02 4.63 -10.77
N LYS A 157 5.31 3.37 -11.12
CA LYS A 157 6.21 2.47 -10.38
C LYS A 157 7.62 3.03 -10.27
N SER A 158 8.18 3.55 -11.37
CA SER A 158 9.50 4.18 -11.37
C SER A 158 9.58 5.35 -10.38
N PHE A 159 8.57 6.23 -10.37
CA PHE A 159 8.52 7.36 -9.43
C PHE A 159 8.17 6.95 -7.99
N ALA A 160 7.48 5.83 -7.79
CA ALA A 160 7.15 5.32 -6.46
C ALA A 160 8.37 4.75 -5.73
N PHE A 161 9.31 4.18 -6.48
CA PHE A 161 10.48 3.51 -5.91
C PHE A 161 11.82 4.21 -6.20
N CYS A 162 11.82 5.30 -6.96
CA CYS A 162 12.93 6.25 -7.03
C CYS A 162 12.79 7.29 -5.91
N TYR A 163 13.85 7.50 -5.13
CA TYR A 163 13.80 8.42 -3.99
C TYR A 163 13.59 9.87 -4.44
N ASN A 164 12.37 10.37 -4.23
CA ASN A 164 12.02 11.77 -4.38
C ASN A 164 10.92 12.12 -3.36
N PRO A 165 11.26 12.64 -2.16
CA PRO A 165 10.30 12.87 -1.09
C PRO A 165 9.08 13.72 -1.46
N ALA A 166 9.20 14.58 -2.47
CA ALA A 166 8.12 15.45 -2.91
C ALA A 166 7.07 14.72 -3.77
N LEU A 167 7.50 13.74 -4.56
CA LEU A 167 6.66 13.05 -5.54
C LEU A 167 6.32 11.60 -5.13
N GLN A 168 7.18 10.98 -4.33
CA GLN A 168 7.09 9.56 -3.98
C GLN A 168 5.74 9.19 -3.33
N PRO A 169 5.17 9.94 -2.36
CA PRO A 169 3.86 9.62 -1.81
C PRO A 169 2.73 9.66 -2.85
N ARG A 170 2.80 10.61 -3.80
CA ARG A 170 1.84 10.70 -4.90
C ARG A 170 1.97 9.50 -5.83
N ALA A 171 3.22 9.17 -6.20
CA ALA A 171 3.52 8.06 -7.08
C ALA A 171 3.06 6.72 -6.49
N LEU A 172 3.21 6.52 -5.17
CA LEU A 172 2.71 5.34 -4.47
C LEU A 172 1.18 5.23 -4.53
N ILE A 173 0.45 6.33 -4.36
CA ILE A 173 -1.03 6.34 -4.49
C ILE A 173 -1.42 6.01 -5.92
N VAL A 174 -0.85 6.72 -6.89
CA VAL A 174 -1.17 6.51 -8.31
C VAL A 174 -0.88 5.07 -8.71
N TYR A 175 0.30 4.54 -8.34
CA TYR A 175 0.66 3.15 -8.58
C TYR A 175 -0.31 2.18 -7.89
N GLY A 176 -0.71 2.45 -6.65
CA GLY A 176 -1.69 1.64 -5.91
C GLY A 176 -3.06 1.56 -6.57
N CYS A 177 -3.55 2.66 -7.16
CA CYS A 177 -4.83 2.69 -7.89
C CYS A 177 -4.76 1.92 -9.21
N ILE A 178 -3.69 2.10 -10.00
CA ILE A 178 -3.62 1.60 -11.38
C ILE A 178 -3.02 0.20 -11.51
N SER A 179 -2.26 -0.28 -10.52
CA SER A 179 -1.61 -1.58 -10.59
C SER A 179 -2.61 -2.72 -10.47
N LYS A 180 -2.67 -3.59 -11.49
CA LYS A 180 -3.53 -4.80 -11.49
C LYS A 180 -2.82 -6.07 -11.04
N SER A 181 -1.50 -6.00 -10.88
CA SER A 181 -0.67 -7.10 -10.41
C SER A 181 0.40 -6.59 -9.45
N VAL A 182 0.91 -7.49 -8.61
CA VAL A 182 1.98 -7.21 -7.67
C VAL A 182 3.00 -8.33 -7.74
N THR A 183 4.27 -7.97 -7.79
CA THR A 183 5.39 -8.93 -7.82
C THR A 183 6.11 -8.95 -6.48
N ASP A 184 6.89 -10.00 -6.23
CA ASP A 184 7.75 -10.08 -5.04
C ASP A 184 8.78 -8.94 -4.99
N GLN A 185 9.22 -8.47 -6.17
CA GLN A 185 10.10 -7.31 -6.29
C GLN A 185 9.42 -6.04 -5.77
N ASP A 186 8.13 -5.85 -6.04
CA ASP A 186 7.37 -4.67 -5.59
C ASP A 186 7.26 -4.64 -4.07
N VAL A 187 6.93 -5.78 -3.46
CA VAL A 187 6.92 -5.93 -1.99
C VAL A 187 8.30 -5.68 -1.40
N LYS A 188 9.36 -6.17 -2.05
CA LYS A 188 10.75 -5.91 -1.64
C LYS A 188 11.16 -4.43 -1.80
N GLN A 189 10.56 -3.66 -2.71
CA GLN A 189 10.83 -2.23 -2.76
C GLN A 189 10.23 -1.49 -1.55
N LEU A 190 9.12 -1.97 -0.97
CA LEU A 190 8.58 -1.40 0.27
C LEU A 190 9.57 -1.52 1.44
N LEU A 191 10.40 -2.57 1.48
CA LEU A 191 11.50 -2.69 2.46
C LEU A 191 12.50 -1.54 2.36
N ARG A 192 12.72 -0.98 1.16
CA ARG A 192 13.63 0.16 0.95
C ARG A 192 13.03 1.47 1.44
N ILE A 193 11.71 1.54 1.57
CA ILE A 193 11.02 2.72 2.10
C ILE A 193 11.14 2.79 3.62
N LEU A 194 11.14 1.64 4.32
CA LEU A 194 11.20 1.58 5.80
C LEU A 194 12.31 2.45 6.43
N PRO A 195 13.59 2.38 6.00
CA PRO A 195 14.67 3.19 6.58
C PRO A 195 14.59 4.68 6.25
N LEU A 196 13.85 5.05 5.22
CA LEU A 196 13.68 6.45 4.79
C LEU A 196 12.61 7.18 5.58
N LEU A 197 11.72 6.43 6.24
CA LEU A 197 10.70 6.98 7.12
C LEU A 197 11.33 7.42 8.44
N ARG A 198 10.82 8.52 8.99
CA ARG A 198 11.16 8.91 10.36
C ARG A 198 10.81 7.76 11.32
N PRO A 199 11.61 7.49 12.36
CA PRO A 199 11.34 6.40 13.30
C PRO A 199 9.92 6.47 13.89
N GLU A 200 9.43 7.66 14.25
CA GLU A 200 8.11 7.84 14.85
C GLU A 200 6.95 7.92 13.84
N SER A 201 7.21 7.63 12.56
CA SER A 201 6.20 7.75 11.52
C SER A 201 5.04 6.74 11.75
N PRO A 202 3.78 7.19 11.70
CA PRO A 202 2.62 6.29 11.83
C PRO A 202 2.55 5.27 10.68
N ILE A 203 3.27 5.53 9.57
CA ILE A 203 3.34 4.63 8.40
C ILE A 203 3.91 3.26 8.78
N HIS A 204 4.79 3.17 9.79
CA HIS A 204 5.31 1.88 10.25
C HIS A 204 4.19 0.94 10.71
N ARG A 205 3.15 1.46 11.37
CA ARG A 205 1.99 0.66 11.81
C ARG A 205 1.10 0.25 10.63
N ALA A 206 1.00 1.09 9.60
CA ALA A 206 0.31 0.73 8.36
C ALA A 206 1.07 -0.36 7.58
N LEU A 207 2.40 -0.28 7.53
CA LEU A 207 3.26 -1.28 6.87
C LEU A 207 3.20 -2.66 7.53
N PHE A 208 3.00 -2.73 8.86
CA PHE A 208 2.70 -3.98 9.54
C PHE A 208 1.49 -4.67 8.90
N TRP A 209 0.39 -3.93 8.70
CA TRP A 209 -0.83 -4.48 8.11
C TRP A 209 -0.69 -4.76 6.63
N VAL A 210 0.08 -3.98 5.87
CA VAL A 210 0.42 -4.30 4.48
C VAL A 210 1.16 -5.65 4.43
N ALA A 211 2.14 -5.87 5.30
CA ALA A 211 2.86 -7.14 5.36
C ALA A 211 1.92 -8.31 5.70
N VAL A 212 1.06 -8.15 6.71
CA VAL A 212 0.04 -9.15 7.07
C VAL A 212 -0.90 -9.44 5.90
N SER A 213 -1.36 -8.40 5.18
CA SER A 213 -2.20 -8.59 3.98
C SER A 213 -1.49 -9.39 2.89
N VAL A 214 -0.19 -9.15 2.66
CA VAL A 214 0.58 -9.94 1.69
C VAL A 214 0.68 -11.41 2.12
N LEU A 215 0.81 -11.71 3.41
CA LEU A 215 0.79 -13.09 3.92
C LEU A 215 -0.57 -13.79 3.72
N GLN A 216 -1.65 -13.03 3.54
CA GLN A 216 -3.00 -13.56 3.33
C GLN A 216 -3.26 -14.01 1.88
N LEU A 217 -2.50 -13.50 0.90
CA LEU A 217 -2.72 -13.75 -0.54
C LEU A 217 -2.40 -15.18 -1.01
N ASP A 218 -1.88 -16.05 -0.13
CA ASP A 218 -1.53 -17.46 -0.40
C ASP A 218 -0.56 -17.73 -1.56
N GLU A 219 0.13 -16.69 -2.03
CA GLU A 219 1.16 -16.77 -3.08
C GLU A 219 2.55 -17.02 -2.49
N VAL A 220 3.23 -18.08 -2.94
CA VAL A 220 4.49 -18.56 -2.34
C VAL A 220 5.60 -17.49 -2.38
N THR A 221 5.80 -16.87 -3.54
CA THR A 221 6.86 -15.84 -3.73
C THR A 221 6.55 -14.57 -2.94
N LEU A 222 5.28 -14.15 -2.92
CA LEU A 222 4.82 -12.99 -2.16
C LEU A 222 4.90 -13.24 -0.66
N TYR A 223 4.59 -14.45 -0.19
CA TYR A 223 4.68 -14.82 1.23
C TYR A 223 6.11 -14.60 1.76
N ALA A 224 7.12 -15.05 1.03
CA ALA A 224 8.52 -14.85 1.41
C ALA A 224 8.89 -13.36 1.52
N ALA A 225 8.42 -12.53 0.57
CA ALA A 225 8.65 -11.09 0.57
C ALA A 225 7.87 -10.37 1.68
N GLY A 226 6.61 -10.73 1.90
CA GLY A 226 5.76 -10.21 2.97
C GLY A 226 6.29 -10.54 4.36
N LEU A 227 6.83 -11.75 4.55
CA LEU A 227 7.44 -12.15 5.81
C LEU A 227 8.73 -11.36 6.09
N ALA A 228 9.54 -11.10 5.06
CA ALA A 228 10.71 -10.23 5.19
C ALA A 228 10.31 -8.78 5.52
N LEU A 229 9.24 -8.26 4.90
CA LEU A 229 8.67 -6.95 5.21
C LEU A 229 8.22 -6.87 6.67
N LEU A 230 7.48 -7.86 7.13
CA LEU A 230 6.99 -7.94 8.51
C LEU A 230 8.15 -7.98 9.50
N GLU A 231 9.16 -8.81 9.24
CA GLU A 231 10.34 -8.93 10.11
C GLU A 231 11.05 -7.58 10.29
N GLN A 232 11.39 -6.91 9.17
CA GLN A 232 12.10 -5.64 9.22
C GLN A 232 11.25 -4.53 9.87
N ASN A 233 9.94 -4.54 9.61
CA ASN A 233 9.01 -3.60 10.20
C ASN A 233 8.88 -3.79 11.71
N LEU A 234 8.81 -5.04 12.19
CA LEU A 234 8.77 -5.36 13.62
C LEU A 234 10.06 -4.93 14.34
N HIS A 235 11.24 -5.11 13.73
CA HIS A 235 12.49 -4.57 14.27
C HIS A 235 12.42 -3.04 14.44
N THR A 236 11.92 -2.35 13.42
CA THR A 236 11.81 -0.87 13.42
C THR A 236 10.80 -0.38 14.45
N LEU A 237 9.65 -1.04 14.58
CA LEU A 237 8.64 -0.73 15.59
C LEU A 237 9.16 -1.01 17.01
N ASN A 238 9.88 -2.12 17.20
CA ASN A 238 10.43 -2.48 18.50
C ASN A 238 11.52 -1.51 18.97
N SER A 239 12.29 -0.92 18.05
CA SER A 239 13.29 0.11 18.39
C SER A 239 12.67 1.46 18.80
N GLN A 240 11.38 1.68 18.57
CA GLN A 240 10.68 2.90 19.01
C GLN A 240 10.29 2.86 20.49
N SER A 241 10.59 1.77 21.22
CA SER A 241 10.22 1.57 22.63
C SER A 241 8.73 1.70 22.93
N LEU A 242 7.88 1.65 21.90
CA LEU A 242 6.43 1.78 22.03
C LEU A 242 5.82 0.61 22.83
N PHE A 243 6.36 -0.59 22.63
CA PHE A 243 5.94 -1.82 23.28
C PHE A 243 6.47 -1.98 24.71
N ASP A 244 7.21 -1.00 25.23
CA ASP A 244 7.64 -1.04 26.63
C ASP A 244 6.48 -0.64 27.57
N LYS A 245 5.41 0.00 27.03
CA LYS A 245 4.24 0.45 27.79
C LYS A 245 2.89 0.00 27.23
N GLN A 246 2.80 -0.26 25.93
CA GLN A 246 1.55 -0.63 25.25
C GLN A 246 1.63 -2.04 24.68
N SER A 247 0.52 -2.78 24.68
CA SER A 247 0.48 -4.10 24.07
C SER A 247 0.58 -3.99 22.54
N LEU A 248 1.13 -5.03 21.90
CA LEU A 248 1.20 -5.11 20.43
C LEU A 248 -0.21 -5.05 19.82
N MET A 249 -1.18 -5.73 20.44
CA MET A 249 -2.57 -5.76 20.00
C MET A 249 -3.15 -4.35 19.95
N ASP A 250 -3.09 -3.60 21.04
CA ASP A 250 -3.73 -2.27 21.13
C ASP A 250 -3.18 -1.30 20.08
N VAL A 251 -1.85 -1.31 19.92
CA VAL A 251 -1.15 -0.43 18.97
C VAL A 251 -1.56 -0.73 17.53
N MET A 252 -1.58 -2.02 17.17
CA MET A 252 -1.88 -2.43 15.80
C MET A 252 -3.36 -2.30 15.49
N MET A 253 -4.23 -2.67 16.43
CA MET A 253 -5.68 -2.56 16.27
C MET A 253 -6.13 -1.10 16.14
N ALA A 254 -5.54 -0.16 16.88
CA ALA A 254 -5.83 1.27 16.73
C ALA A 254 -5.55 1.80 15.30
N THR A 255 -4.61 1.18 14.58
CA THR A 255 -4.33 1.53 13.17
C THR A 255 -5.29 0.83 12.21
N ARG A 256 -5.78 -0.36 12.57
CA ARG A 256 -6.66 -1.19 11.75
C ARG A 256 -8.12 -0.76 11.80
N GLU A 257 -8.61 -0.33 12.96
CA GLU A 257 -10.02 0.01 13.19
C GLU A 257 -10.57 1.04 12.19
N PRO A 258 -9.88 2.15 11.87
CA PRO A 258 -10.36 3.09 10.85
C PRO A 258 -10.44 2.48 9.44
N LEU A 259 -9.73 1.38 9.19
CA LEU A 259 -9.59 0.72 7.90
C LEU A 259 -10.40 -0.59 7.81
N GLU A 260 -11.26 -0.90 8.79
CA GLU A 260 -11.94 -2.19 8.92
C GLU A 260 -12.61 -2.66 7.62
N TRP A 261 -13.26 -1.75 6.89
CA TRP A 261 -13.94 -2.07 5.64
C TRP A 261 -13.02 -2.63 4.55
N HIS A 262 -11.76 -2.16 4.49
CA HIS A 262 -10.77 -2.65 3.53
C HIS A 262 -10.28 -4.05 3.87
N PHE A 263 -10.19 -4.38 5.17
CA PHE A 263 -9.70 -5.68 5.62
C PHE A 263 -10.78 -6.75 5.66
N LYS A 264 -12.06 -6.37 5.77
CA LYS A 264 -13.17 -7.32 6.00
C LYS A 264 -13.25 -8.43 4.94
N GLN A 265 -13.04 -8.09 3.67
CA GLN A 265 -13.07 -9.07 2.58
C GLN A 265 -11.89 -10.05 2.66
N LEU A 266 -10.70 -9.53 3.00
CA LEU A 266 -9.47 -10.31 3.11
C LEU A 266 -9.53 -11.27 4.32
N ASP A 267 -9.97 -10.78 5.47
CA ASP A 267 -10.15 -11.59 6.68
C ASP A 267 -11.18 -12.71 6.47
N HIS A 268 -12.29 -12.40 5.78
CA HIS A 268 -13.32 -13.38 5.46
C HIS A 268 -12.78 -14.49 4.55
N ALA A 269 -11.91 -14.16 3.59
CA ALA A 269 -11.30 -15.14 2.70
C ALA A 269 -10.38 -16.13 3.44
N VAL A 270 -9.70 -15.68 4.50
CA VAL A 270 -8.79 -16.52 5.29
C VAL A 270 -9.49 -17.21 6.48
N GLY A 271 -10.62 -16.66 6.94
CA GLY A 271 -11.39 -17.19 8.07
C GLY A 271 -10.78 -16.91 9.44
N LEU A 272 -9.91 -15.90 9.56
CA LEU A 272 -9.28 -15.49 10.81
C LEU A 272 -9.78 -14.10 11.25
N SER A 273 -10.01 -13.92 12.55
CA SER A 273 -10.50 -12.65 13.12
C SER A 273 -9.49 -12.06 14.11
N PHE A 274 -8.88 -10.94 13.73
CA PHE A 274 -8.02 -10.16 14.64
C PHE A 274 -8.80 -9.50 15.79
N LYS A 275 -10.13 -9.36 15.67
CA LYS A 275 -11.01 -8.86 16.74
C LYS A 275 -11.29 -9.93 17.79
N SER A 276 -11.45 -11.19 17.38
CA SER A 276 -11.77 -12.29 18.30
C SER A 276 -10.54 -12.72 19.09
N ASN A 277 -9.42 -12.89 18.41
CA ASN A 277 -8.13 -13.15 19.06
C ASN A 277 -6.97 -12.70 18.17
N PHE A 278 -6.38 -11.55 18.50
CA PHE A 278 -5.30 -10.93 17.74
C PHE A 278 -4.08 -11.85 17.59
N HIS A 279 -3.63 -12.46 18.69
CA HIS A 279 -2.40 -13.25 18.73
C HIS A 279 -2.53 -14.55 17.93
N PHE A 280 -3.65 -15.28 18.10
CA PHE A 280 -3.92 -16.48 17.31
C PHE A 280 -4.14 -16.18 15.83
N ALA A 281 -4.83 -15.08 15.49
CA ALA A 281 -4.97 -14.66 14.11
C ALA A 281 -3.60 -14.40 13.48
N LEU A 282 -2.72 -13.63 14.13
CA LEU A 282 -1.38 -13.35 13.62
C LEU A 282 -0.55 -14.63 13.43
N VAL A 283 -0.55 -15.52 14.43
CA VAL A 283 0.15 -16.80 14.36
C VAL A 283 -0.40 -17.70 13.25
N GLY A 284 -1.71 -17.71 13.02
CA GLY A 284 -2.33 -18.47 11.94
C GLY A 284 -1.76 -18.13 10.57
N HIS A 285 -1.48 -16.86 10.32
CA HIS A 285 -0.82 -16.41 9.08
C HIS A 285 0.65 -16.84 9.02
N LEU A 286 1.36 -16.78 10.14
CA LEU A 286 2.79 -17.12 10.22
C LEU A 286 3.06 -18.62 10.10
N LEU A 287 2.16 -19.48 10.59
CA LEU A 287 2.32 -20.94 10.54
C LEU A 287 2.46 -21.48 9.11
N LYS A 288 1.90 -20.79 8.12
CA LYS A 288 2.09 -21.11 6.70
C LYS A 288 3.57 -21.13 6.31
N GLY A 289 4.40 -20.30 6.95
CA GLY A 289 5.82 -20.17 6.66
C GLY A 289 6.65 -21.39 7.00
N PHE A 290 6.19 -22.25 7.92
CA PHE A 290 6.84 -23.54 8.18
C PHE A 290 6.62 -24.57 7.08
N ARG A 291 5.61 -24.38 6.22
CA ARG A 291 5.34 -25.23 5.06
C ARG A 291 5.97 -24.69 3.76
N HIS A 292 6.71 -23.59 3.85
CA HIS A 292 7.30 -22.93 2.68
C HIS A 292 8.45 -23.77 2.09
N PRO A 293 8.58 -23.90 0.76
CA PRO A 293 9.60 -24.73 0.12
C PRO A 293 11.04 -24.26 0.37
N THR A 294 11.24 -22.95 0.57
CA THR A 294 12.56 -22.37 0.83
C THR A 294 12.92 -22.41 2.34
N PRO A 295 14.02 -23.07 2.74
CA PRO A 295 14.44 -23.18 4.15
C PRO A 295 14.70 -21.83 4.85
N THR A 296 15.13 -20.82 4.10
CA THR A 296 15.36 -19.47 4.65
C THR A 296 14.07 -18.77 5.07
N THR A 297 12.93 -19.07 4.44
CA THR A 297 11.60 -18.57 4.87
C THR A 297 11.12 -19.30 6.12
N VAL A 298 11.39 -20.60 6.21
CA VAL A 298 11.10 -21.41 7.41
C VAL A 298 11.87 -20.84 8.62
N SER A 299 13.18 -20.61 8.48
CA SER A 299 13.99 -20.03 9.57
C SER A 299 13.58 -18.60 9.93
N ARG A 300 13.19 -17.79 8.94
CA ARG A 300 12.63 -16.45 9.16
C ARG A 300 11.31 -16.51 9.95
N THR A 301 10.48 -17.51 9.68
CA THR A 301 9.21 -17.71 10.41
C THR A 301 9.46 -17.92 11.90
N SER A 302 10.42 -18.79 12.25
CA SER A 302 10.85 -18.97 13.65
C SER A 302 11.35 -17.67 14.27
N ARG A 303 12.18 -16.91 13.57
CA ARG A 303 12.72 -15.63 14.06
C ARG A 303 11.61 -14.60 14.33
N VAL A 304 10.66 -14.45 13.41
CA VAL A 304 9.53 -13.53 13.56
C VAL A 304 8.67 -13.91 14.76
N LEU A 305 8.34 -15.20 14.92
CA LEU A 305 7.58 -15.69 16.08
C LEU A 305 8.33 -15.43 17.40
N THR A 306 9.64 -15.68 17.45
CA THR A 306 10.47 -15.41 18.64
C THR A 306 10.58 -13.92 18.93
N MET A 307 10.69 -13.07 17.91
CA MET A 307 10.69 -11.62 18.07
C MET A 307 9.34 -11.12 18.63
N LEU A 308 8.22 -11.67 18.14
CA LEU A 308 6.89 -11.35 18.65
C LEU A 308 6.74 -11.75 20.11
N LEU A 309 7.25 -12.93 20.52
CA LEU A 309 7.32 -13.32 21.94
C LEU A 309 8.08 -12.30 22.80
N GLY A 310 9.23 -11.83 22.32
CA GLY A 310 9.98 -10.78 22.99
C GLY A 310 9.20 -9.47 23.09
N ILE A 311 8.48 -9.08 22.03
CA ILE A 311 7.69 -7.84 21.98
C ILE A 311 6.52 -7.90 22.97
N ILE A 312 5.75 -8.98 23.01
CA ILE A 312 4.56 -9.08 23.88
C ILE A 312 4.92 -9.19 25.37
N ALA A 313 6.13 -9.66 25.71
CA ALA A 313 6.58 -9.80 27.08
C ALA A 313 7.02 -8.47 27.72
N LYS A 314 7.39 -7.47 26.88
CA LYS A 314 7.94 -6.18 27.33
C LYS A 314 7.02 -5.34 28.23
N PRO A 315 5.72 -5.10 27.90
CA PRO A 315 4.88 -4.22 28.70
C PRO A 315 4.77 -4.64 30.16
N LEU A 316 4.76 -5.96 30.41
CA LEU A 316 4.63 -6.56 31.73
C LEU A 316 5.98 -6.98 32.35
N ARG A 317 7.10 -6.72 31.65
CA ARG A 317 8.47 -7.13 32.04
C ARG A 317 8.57 -8.61 32.41
N ARG A 318 7.84 -9.45 31.67
CA ARG A 318 7.81 -10.90 31.88
C ARG A 318 8.94 -11.60 31.14
N ASP A 319 9.21 -12.84 31.54
CA ASP A 319 10.02 -13.71 30.71
C ASP A 319 9.26 -14.06 29.42
N LYS A 320 9.96 -14.07 28.29
CA LYS A 320 9.35 -14.33 26.98
C LYS A 320 8.77 -15.75 26.83
N PHE A 321 9.12 -16.68 27.72
CA PHE A 321 8.62 -18.05 27.75
C PHE A 321 7.54 -18.28 28.81
N GLU A 322 7.15 -17.25 29.57
CA GLU A 322 6.04 -17.36 30.50
C GLU A 322 4.73 -17.59 29.71
N VAL A 323 3.97 -18.62 30.07
CA VAL A 323 2.72 -18.97 29.39
C VAL A 323 1.61 -18.04 29.87
N THR A 324 1.07 -17.26 28.95
CA THR A 324 0.01 -16.27 29.17
C THR A 324 -1.03 -16.39 28.04
N PRO A 325 -2.24 -15.81 28.20
CA PRO A 325 -3.23 -15.78 27.11
C PRO A 325 -2.71 -15.17 25.80
N ASP A 326 -1.75 -14.24 25.88
CA ASP A 326 -1.16 -13.57 24.72
C ASP A 326 0.02 -14.35 24.12
N SER A 327 0.83 -14.99 24.98
CA SER A 327 2.04 -15.73 24.55
C SER A 327 1.75 -17.15 24.06
N VAL A 328 0.66 -17.77 24.51
CA VAL A 328 0.33 -19.17 24.22
C VAL A 328 0.27 -19.48 22.72
N ALA A 329 -0.26 -18.56 21.90
CA ALA A 329 -0.35 -18.76 20.44
C ALA A 329 1.05 -18.94 19.82
N TYR A 330 1.99 -18.08 20.19
CA TYR A 330 3.36 -18.10 19.66
C TYR A 330 4.18 -19.27 20.22
N LEU A 331 4.05 -19.56 21.52
CA LEU A 331 4.72 -20.70 22.14
C LEU A 331 4.25 -22.02 21.51
N THR A 332 2.95 -22.16 21.25
CA THR A 332 2.37 -23.33 20.59
C THR A 332 2.90 -23.48 19.16
N ALA A 333 3.07 -22.39 18.42
CA ALA A 333 3.66 -22.43 17.09
C ALA A 333 5.14 -22.82 17.10
N LEU A 334 5.89 -22.43 18.13
CA LEU A 334 7.33 -22.67 18.23
C LEU A 334 7.69 -23.99 18.90
N VAL A 335 6.82 -24.60 19.71
CA VAL A 335 7.15 -25.79 20.50
C VAL A 335 7.65 -26.97 19.67
N ALA A 336 7.14 -27.13 18.44
CA ALA A 336 7.53 -28.22 17.55
C ALA A 336 8.89 -27.98 16.86
N VAL A 337 9.35 -26.73 16.79
CA VAL A 337 10.48 -26.32 15.94
C VAL A 337 11.62 -25.65 16.71
N SER A 338 11.40 -25.22 17.95
CA SER A 338 12.38 -24.51 18.77
C SER A 338 12.76 -25.34 20.00
N GLU A 339 14.02 -25.73 20.09
CA GLU A 339 14.59 -26.37 21.28
C GLU A 339 14.61 -25.44 22.49
N GLU A 340 14.85 -24.14 22.28
CA GLU A 340 14.83 -23.14 23.33
C GLU A 340 13.46 -23.11 24.02
N VAL A 341 12.37 -23.11 23.24
CA VAL A 341 11.00 -23.17 23.79
C VAL A 341 10.74 -24.47 24.53
N ARG A 342 11.13 -25.63 23.97
CA ARG A 342 10.92 -26.94 24.62
C ARG A 342 11.67 -27.06 25.94
N SER A 343 12.88 -26.51 26.04
CA SER A 343 13.67 -26.55 27.27
C SER A 343 13.12 -25.65 28.37
N ARG A 344 12.39 -24.59 28.01
CA ARG A 344 11.87 -23.58 28.94
C ARG A 344 10.39 -23.76 29.28
N CYS A 345 9.61 -24.36 28.38
CA CYS A 345 8.20 -24.67 28.56
C CYS A 345 8.02 -26.16 28.81
N HIS A 346 7.81 -26.58 30.05
CA HIS A 346 7.58 -27.99 30.38
C HIS A 346 6.25 -28.48 29.78
N VAL A 347 6.31 -29.17 28.64
CA VAL A 347 5.15 -29.82 28.02
C VAL A 347 4.94 -31.17 28.70
N LYS A 348 3.81 -31.35 29.41
CA LYS A 348 3.49 -32.60 30.13
C LYS A 348 3.15 -33.77 29.20
N HIS A 349 2.76 -33.50 27.96
CA HIS A 349 2.35 -34.51 26.97
C HIS A 349 3.04 -34.23 25.63
N THR A 350 4.16 -34.90 25.37
CA THR A 350 4.86 -34.82 24.08
C THR A 350 4.24 -35.84 23.12
N LEU A 351 3.61 -35.37 22.04
CA LEU A 351 3.25 -36.25 20.92
C LEU A 351 4.53 -36.61 20.16
N SER A 352 4.66 -37.90 19.81
CA SER A 352 5.77 -38.45 19.05
C SER A 352 6.05 -37.62 17.80
N ARG A 353 7.33 -37.38 17.53
CA ARG A 353 7.87 -36.62 16.39
C ARG A 353 7.14 -37.00 15.07
N TRP A 354 6.78 -36.01 14.26
CA TRP A 354 6.17 -36.21 12.93
C TRP A 354 7.00 -37.22 12.11
N PRO A 355 6.39 -38.19 11.40
CA PRO A 355 7.11 -39.26 10.70
C PRO A 355 7.80 -38.70 9.44
N GLY A 356 9.02 -38.21 9.61
CA GLY A 356 9.87 -37.73 8.53
C GLY A 356 11.37 -37.84 8.82
N GLU A 357 11.74 -38.13 10.08
CA GLU A 357 13.12 -38.41 10.48
C GLU A 357 13.15 -39.69 11.31
N ALA A 358 12.91 -40.83 10.67
CA ALA A 358 13.30 -42.12 11.23
C ALA A 358 14.78 -42.34 10.87
N ASN A 359 15.63 -42.31 11.89
CA ASN A 359 17.04 -42.70 11.79
C ASN A 359 17.09 -44.24 11.62
N PRO A 360 17.77 -44.81 10.61
CA PRO A 360 17.70 -46.26 10.34
C PRO A 360 18.35 -47.19 11.39
N ASN A 361 18.90 -46.65 12.48
CA ASN A 361 19.80 -47.41 13.37
C ASN A 361 19.23 -47.77 14.74
N GLU A 362 17.91 -47.63 14.97
CA GLU A 362 17.27 -48.10 16.21
C GLU A 362 16.26 -49.21 15.93
N ILE A 363 16.72 -50.34 15.39
CA ILE A 363 16.01 -51.62 15.48
C ILE A 363 17.04 -52.72 15.77
N SER A 364 17.47 -52.79 17.03
CA SER A 364 17.95 -54.02 17.64
C SER A 364 17.93 -53.81 19.14
N ASP A 365 16.83 -54.22 19.78
CA ASP A 365 16.80 -54.78 21.14
C ASP A 365 15.35 -54.77 21.67
N THR A 366 14.53 -55.69 21.19
CA THR A 366 13.31 -56.13 21.90
C THR A 366 12.89 -57.52 21.44
N THR A 367 13.67 -58.53 21.82
CA THR A 367 13.18 -59.91 21.97
C THR A 367 13.83 -60.52 23.20
N ASN A 368 13.11 -60.52 24.32
CA ASN A 368 13.07 -61.62 25.31
C ASN A 368 12.44 -61.16 26.63
N ILE A 369 11.11 -61.17 26.72
CA ILE A 369 10.43 -61.52 27.98
C ILE A 369 9.15 -62.29 27.63
N SER A 370 9.26 -63.62 27.57
CA SER A 370 8.13 -64.54 27.69
C SER A 370 8.61 -65.86 28.29
N SER A 371 8.67 -65.91 29.62
CA SER A 371 8.46 -67.13 30.41
C SER A 371 8.56 -66.81 31.90
N GLN A 372 7.44 -66.88 32.61
CA GLN A 372 7.31 -67.73 33.80
C GLN A 372 5.83 -67.84 34.22
N ALA A 373 5.50 -69.06 34.56
CA ALA A 373 4.20 -69.56 35.04
C ALA A 373 3.95 -69.15 36.50
#